data_AF-A0A524G619-F1
#
_entry.id   AF-A0A524G619-F1
#
_cell.length_a   1.000
_cell.length_b   1.000
_cell.length_c   1.000
_cell.angle_alpha   90.00
_cell.angle_beta   90.00
_cell.angle_gamma   90.00
#
_symmetry.space_group_name_H-M   'P 1'
#
loop_
_entity.id
_entity.type
_entity.pdbx_description
1 polymer ?
#
loop_
_entity_poly.entity_id
_entity_poly.type
_entity_poly.pdbx_seq_one_letter_code
_entity_poly.pdbx_strand_id
1 'polypeptide(L)' 'MSIIGEPTSSEERVVARFTRYLNGPMGKTVLDNLEEGESFILQTSEHTLRITKRHGRAVVKPLPFSLA' A
#
# COMPACT_ATOMS: atom_id res chain seq x y z
N MET A 1 -21.01 -3.64 -26.32
CA MET A 1 -21.57 -4.23 -25.08
C MET A 1 -20.41 -4.87 -24.35
N SER A 2 -19.77 -4.14 -23.44
CA SER A 2 -20.11 -4.05 -22.01
C SER A 2 -19.76 -5.33 -21.28
N ILE A 3 -18.54 -5.36 -20.72
CA ILE A 3 -18.37 -5.83 -19.35
C ILE A 3 -17.57 -4.74 -18.64
N ILE A 4 -18.30 -3.73 -18.17
CA ILE A 4 -17.82 -2.88 -17.08
C ILE A 4 -17.85 -3.81 -15.86
N GLY A 5 -16.77 -4.57 -15.66
CA GLY A 5 -16.55 -5.35 -14.46
C GLY A 5 -15.98 -4.41 -13.42
N GLU A 6 -16.75 -4.12 -12.37
CA GLU A 6 -16.39 -3.19 -11.30
C GLU A 6 -14.95 -3.38 -10.81
N PRO A 7 -14.05 -2.40 -10.93
CA PRO A 7 -12.78 -2.44 -10.22
C PRO A 7 -13.05 -1.88 -8.82
N THR A 8 -13.61 -2.70 -7.94
CA THR A 8 -13.36 -2.55 -6.50
C THR A 8 -12.64 -3.82 -6.02
N SER A 9 -11.57 -4.15 -6.74
CA SER A 9 -10.83 -5.41 -6.65
C SER A 9 -10.25 -5.58 -5.24
N SER A 10 -10.03 -6.83 -4.82
CA SER A 10 -9.41 -7.18 -3.53
C SER A 10 -8.21 -6.29 -3.15
N GLU A 11 -7.42 -5.87 -4.13
CA GLU A 11 -6.28 -4.96 -3.98
C GLU A 11 -6.65 -3.61 -3.37
N GLU A 12 -7.75 -2.98 -3.77
CA GLU A 12 -8.17 -1.69 -3.21
C GLU A 12 -8.51 -1.81 -1.73
N ARG A 13 -9.16 -2.92 -1.34
CA ARG A 13 -9.47 -3.21 0.06
C ARG A 13 -8.20 -3.40 0.89
N VAL A 14 -7.20 -4.08 0.31
CA VAL A 14 -5.90 -4.32 0.94
C VAL A 14 -5.12 -3.01 1.08
N VAL A 15 -5.04 -2.20 0.02
CA VAL A 15 -4.42 -0.87 0.04
C VAL A 15 -5.08 0.01 1.09
N ALA A 16 -6.41 0.06 1.14
CA ALA A 16 -7.14 0.86 2.13
C ALA A 16 -6.89 0.37 3.57
N ARG A 17 -6.81 -0.95 3.78
CA ARG A 17 -6.49 -1.53 5.09
C ARG A 17 -5.10 -1.12 5.56
N PHE A 18 -4.07 -1.33 4.74
CA PHE A 18 -2.70 -0.99 5.10
C PHE A 18 -2.47 0.52 5.19
N THR A 19 -3.15 1.32 4.36
CA THR A 19 -3.12 2.79 4.46
C THR A 19 -3.64 3.24 5.83
N ARG A 20 -4.79 2.72 6.27
CA ARG A 20 -5.33 3.05 7.60
C ARG A 20 -4.43 2.60 8.73
N TYR A 21 -3.89 1.38 8.65
CA TYR A 21 -3.01 0.85 9.68
C TYR A 21 -1.72 1.66 9.84
N LEU A 22 -1.02 1.93 8.72
CA LEU A 22 0.27 2.62 8.71
C LEU A 22 0.16 4.09 9.13
N ASN A 23 -0.96 4.74 8.84
CA ASN A 23 -1.24 6.10 9.29
C ASN A 23 -1.92 6.16 10.67
N GLY A 24 -2.16 5.01 11.32
CA GLY A 24 -2.68 4.92 12.66
C GLY A 24 -1.59 4.92 13.75
N PRO A 25 -1.98 4.92 15.04
CA PRO A 25 -1.02 4.98 16.15
C PRO A 25 0.03 3.87 16.13
N MET A 26 -0.36 2.65 15.74
CA MET A 26 0.54 1.50 15.69
C MET A 26 1.51 1.55 14.50
N GLY A 27 1.05 2.09 13.36
CA GLY A 27 1.84 2.20 12.14
C GLY A 27 2.83 3.37 12.15
N LYS A 28 2.59 4.36 13.01
CA LYS A 28 3.41 5.57 13.10
C LYS A 28 4.89 5.25 13.35
N THR A 29 5.20 4.29 14.21
CA THR A 29 6.58 3.88 14.48
C THR A 29 7.30 3.42 13.20
N VAL A 30 6.61 2.72 12.30
CA VAL A 30 7.20 2.30 11.02
C VAL A 30 7.56 3.53 10.18
N LEU A 31 6.67 4.53 10.12
CA LEU A 31 6.92 5.76 9.39
C LEU A 31 7.98 6.65 10.04
N ASP A 32 8.08 6.65 11.37
CA ASP A 32 9.07 7.45 12.10
C ASP A 32 10.50 6.94 11.84
N ASN A 33 10.66 5.66 11.47
CA ASN A 33 11.95 5.08 11.07
C ASN A 33 12.31 5.32 9.59
N LEU A 34 11.41 5.92 8.80
CA LEU A 34 11.68 6.25 7.39
C LEU A 34 12.02 7.72 7.23
N GLU A 35 12.99 7.99 6.35
CA GLU A 35 13.19 9.34 5.85
C GLU A 35 12.05 9.76 4.89
N GLU A 36 11.84 11.06 4.76
CA GLU A 36 10.81 11.58 3.87
C GLU A 36 11.16 11.26 2.40
N GLY A 37 10.22 10.64 1.68
CA GLY A 37 10.45 10.13 0.32
C GLY A 37 11.01 8.70 0.27
N GLU A 38 11.48 8.14 1.38
CA GLU A 38 11.93 6.75 1.44
C GLU A 38 10.75 5.79 1.24
N SER A 39 11.06 4.62 0.66
CA SER A 39 10.06 3.59 0.39
C SER A 39 10.56 2.20 0.73
N PHE A 40 9.65 1.37 1.22
CA PHE A 40 9.87 -0.07 1.40
C PHE A 40 8.78 -0.88 0.69
N ILE A 41 9.05 -2.18 0.52
CA ILE A 41 8.11 -3.13 -0.07
C ILE A 41 7.53 -4.01 1.04
N LEU A 42 6.21 -4.10 1.09
CA LEU A 42 5.49 -5.08 1.90
C LEU A 42 4.96 -6.15 0.97
N GLN A 43 5.46 -7.37 1.13
CA GLN A 43 5.04 -8.52 0.36
C GLN A 43 4.30 -9.51 1.26
N THR A 44 3.09 -9.88 0.86
CA THR A 44 2.32 -10.98 1.43
C THR A 44 2.29 -12.15 0.45
N SER A 45 1.64 -13.25 0.81
CA SER A 45 1.41 -14.37 -0.10
C SER A 45 0.58 -14.01 -1.33
N GLU A 46 -0.23 -12.94 -1.26
CA GLU A 46 -1.21 -12.58 -2.30
C GLU A 46 -0.93 -11.22 -2.94
N HIS A 47 -0.20 -10.33 -2.26
CA HIS A 47 -0.06 -8.93 -2.69
C HIS A 47 1.35 -8.41 -2.47
N THR A 48 1.79 -7.53 -3.37
CA THR A 48 3.00 -6.73 -3.19
C THR A 48 2.61 -5.26 -3.17
N LEU A 49 2.99 -4.55 -2.11
CA LEU A 49 2.68 -3.15 -1.90
C LEU A 49 3.97 -2.35 -1.76
N ARG A 50 4.03 -1.20 -2.43
CA ARG A 50 5.03 -0.17 -2.14
C ARG A 50 4.45 0.81 -1.14
N ILE A 51 5.18 1.02 -0.05
CA ILE A 51 4.87 2.03 0.96
C ILE A 51 5.90 3.14 0.82
N THR A 52 5.46 4.39 0.76
CA THR A 52 6.35 5.56 0.69
C THR A 52 5.94 6.58 1.72
N LYS A 53 6.89 7.14 2.45
CA LYS A 53 6.63 8.27 3.34
C LYS A 53 6.49 9.54 2.51
N ARG A 54 5.32 10.18 2.58
CA ARG A 54 5.01 11.45 1.92
C ARG A 54 4.32 12.40 2.89
N HIS A 55 4.92 13.54 3.15
CA HIS A 55 4.45 14.57 4.09
C HIS A 55 4.12 13.98 5.48
N GLY A 56 5.01 13.12 5.98
CA GLY A 56 4.81 12.45 7.27
C GLY A 56 3.69 11.39 7.28
N ARG A 57 3.21 10.94 6.12
CA ARG A 57 2.15 9.92 5.99
C ARG A 57 2.60 8.76 5.11
N ALA A 58 2.01 7.58 5.35
CA ALA A 58 2.17 6.44 4.47
C ALA A 58 1.29 6.60 3.22
N VAL A 59 1.91 6.57 2.05
CA VAL A 59 1.23 6.36 0.78
C VAL A 59 1.47 4.91 0.35
N VAL A 60 0.40 4.16 0.15
CA VAL A 60 0.44 2.74 -0.21
C VAL A 60 -0.03 2.57 -1.64
N LYS A 61 0.74 1.84 -2.46
CA LYS A 61 0.39 1.52 -3.85
C LYS A 61 0.61 0.03 -4.12
N PRO A 62 -0.29 -0.64 -4.86
CA PRO A 62 -0.03 -1.99 -5.32
C PRO A 62 1.12 -1.96 -6.35
N LEU A 63 1.97 -2.98 -6.33
CA LEU A 63 2.90 -3.26 -7.42
C LEU A 63 2.32 -4.39 -8.26
N PRO A 64 2.33 -4.26 -9.60
CA PRO A 64 1.89 -5.34 -10.46
C PRO A 64 2.79 -6.56 -10.24
N PHE A 65 2.17 -7.72 -10.09
CA PHE A 65 2.88 -9.00 -10.08
C PHE A 65 3.61 -9.12 -11.43
N SER A 66 4.91 -8.88 -11.44
CA SER A 66 5.70 -9.09 -12.66
C SER A 66 5.93 -10.59 -12.76
N LEU A 67 5.19 -11.24 -13.67
CA LEU A 67 5.54 -12.57 -14.16
C LEU A 67 6.91 -12.43 -14.84
N ALA A 68 7.94 -12.99 -14.20
CA ALA A 68 9.23 -13.24 -14.82
C ALA A 68 9.12 -14.38 -15.84
#